data_AF-A0A2W5T138-F1
#
_entry.id   AF-A0A2W5T138-F1
#
_cell.length_a   1.000
_cell.length_b   1.000
_cell.length_c   1.000
_cell.angle_alpha   90.00
_cell.angle_beta   90.00
_cell.angle_gamma   90.00
#
_symmetry.space_group_name_H-M   'P 1'
#
loop_
_entity.id
_entity.type
_entity.pdbx_description
1 polymer ?
#
loop_
_entity_poly.entity_id
_entity_poly.type
_entity_poly.pdbx_seq_one_letter_code
_entity_poly.pdbx_strand_id
1 'polypeptide(L)'
;MLDLPRAGTEAFRRWFQSRAWSGSHPWEIVFGHPHGIHLAPTLEDGHWRFSRLVSNRGLALEAVKMAIALGEAGIPLPLHGKDELVATLRGEDELEVAVSRQVSLEELEELRPGSTRQVRWDSPPVFRVRRLSRGA
;
A
#
# COMPACT_ATOMS: atom_id res chain seq x y z
N MET A 1 -14.74 -2.14 -22.19
CA MET A 1 -14.55 -3.28 -21.27
C MET A 1 -14.05 -4.45 -22.09
N LEU A 2 -12.97 -5.12 -21.68
CA LEU A 2 -12.47 -6.29 -22.41
C LEU A 2 -13.49 -7.42 -22.34
N ASP A 3 -13.95 -7.88 -23.50
CA ASP A 3 -14.83 -9.05 -23.62
C ASP A 3 -13.99 -10.33 -23.64
N LEU A 4 -13.45 -10.67 -22.46
CA LEU A 4 -12.66 -11.89 -22.29
C LEU A 4 -13.48 -12.97 -21.59
N PRO A 5 -13.32 -14.25 -21.99
CA PRO A 5 -13.92 -15.37 -21.27
C PRO A 5 -13.53 -15.33 -19.79
N ARG A 6 -14.53 -15.45 -18.90
CA ARG A 6 -14.30 -15.46 -17.44
C ARG A 6 -13.40 -16.61 -16.98
N ALA A 7 -13.43 -17.72 -17.70
CA ALA A 7 -12.58 -18.88 -17.47
C ALA A 7 -11.81 -19.19 -18.76
N GLY A 8 -10.48 -19.13 -18.71
CA GLY A 8 -9.64 -19.47 -19.86
C GLY A 8 -8.17 -19.10 -19.64
N THR A 9 -7.33 -20.11 -19.42
CA THR A 9 -5.88 -19.93 -19.22
C THR A 9 -5.21 -19.15 -20.36
N GLU A 10 -5.66 -19.37 -21.60
CA GLU A 10 -5.09 -18.70 -22.77
C GLU A 10 -5.57 -17.24 -22.91
N ALA A 11 -6.81 -16.94 -22.54
CA ALA A 11 -7.29 -15.56 -22.51
C ALA A 11 -6.52 -14.75 -21.45
N PHE A 12 -6.34 -15.34 -20.27
CA PHE A 12 -5.53 -14.75 -19.20
C PHE A 12 -4.07 -14.55 -19.62
N ARG A 13 -3.42 -15.57 -20.20
CA ARG A 13 -2.02 -15.49 -20.66
C ARG A 13 -1.83 -14.38 -21.70
N ARG A 14 -2.71 -14.30 -22.70
CA ARG A 14 -2.66 -13.24 -23.74
C ARG A 14 -2.83 -11.86 -23.14
N TRP A 15 -3.78 -11.69 -22.22
CA TRP A 15 -3.94 -10.42 -21.51
C TRP A 15 -2.66 -10.05 -20.74
N PHE A 16 -2.15 -10.96 -19.91
CA PHE A 16 -0.97 -10.73 -19.07
C PHE A 16 0.26 -10.34 -19.90
N GLN A 17 0.49 -11.03 -21.02
CA GLN A 17 1.61 -10.74 -21.93
C GLN A 17 1.43 -9.45 -22.72
N SER A 18 0.19 -9.07 -23.05
CA SER A 18 -0.06 -7.88 -23.87
C SER A 18 0.37 -6.58 -23.20
N ARG A 19 0.32 -6.51 -21.86
CA ARG A 19 0.55 -5.29 -21.04
C ARG A 19 -0.30 -4.07 -21.39
N ALA A 20 -1.13 -4.13 -22.44
CA ALA A 20 -1.93 -3.03 -22.96
C ALA A 20 -2.97 -2.50 -21.94
N TRP A 21 -3.26 -3.27 -20.90
CA TRP A 21 -4.30 -2.99 -19.90
C TRP A 21 -3.80 -3.15 -18.46
N SER A 22 -2.50 -2.96 -18.25
CA SER A 22 -1.90 -3.03 -16.91
C SER A 22 -2.59 -2.05 -15.96
N GLY A 23 -3.02 -2.53 -14.78
CA GLY A 23 -3.68 -1.72 -13.75
C GLY A 23 -5.20 -1.49 -13.94
N SER A 24 -5.85 -2.11 -14.93
CA SER A 24 -7.27 -1.87 -15.26
C SER A 24 -8.08 -3.15 -15.58
N HIS A 25 -7.60 -4.34 -15.21
CA HIS A 25 -8.22 -5.60 -15.65
C HIS A 25 -9.01 -6.33 -14.55
N PRO A 26 -10.09 -7.11 -14.85
CA PRO A 26 -10.83 -7.90 -13.84
C PRO A 26 -10.04 -8.98 -13.09
N TRP A 27 -8.80 -9.28 -13.48
CA TRP A 27 -7.91 -10.19 -12.73
C TRP A 27 -6.93 -9.44 -11.82
N GLU A 28 -6.98 -8.11 -11.82
CA GLU A 28 -6.33 -7.25 -10.85
C GLU A 28 -7.39 -6.72 -9.89
N ILE A 29 -7.07 -6.69 -8.60
CA ILE A 29 -7.89 -5.98 -7.62
C ILE A 29 -7.11 -4.75 -7.19
N VAL A 30 -7.66 -3.58 -7.48
CA VAL A 30 -7.21 -2.30 -6.93
C VAL A 30 -8.29 -1.82 -5.95
N PHE A 31 -8.00 -1.94 -4.67
CA PHE A 31 -8.93 -1.57 -3.60
C PHE A 31 -8.36 -0.43 -2.77
N GLY A 32 -8.91 0.76 -2.92
CA GLY A 32 -8.40 2.00 -2.34
C GLY A 32 -7.48 2.75 -3.31
N HIS A 33 -7.71 4.05 -3.47
CA HIS A 33 -6.93 4.95 -4.33
C HIS A 33 -6.54 6.19 -3.52
N PRO A 34 -5.33 6.78 -3.69
CA PRO A 34 -4.22 6.39 -4.57
C PRO A 34 -3.27 5.32 -4.00
N HIS A 35 -3.43 4.99 -2.71
CA HIS A 35 -2.63 3.99 -2.01
C HIS A 35 -3.60 3.01 -1.34
N GLY A 36 -3.73 1.81 -1.90
CA GLY A 36 -4.70 0.81 -1.47
C GLY A 36 -4.08 -0.56 -1.32
N ILE A 37 -4.90 -1.58 -1.57
CA ILE A 37 -4.49 -2.95 -1.77
C ILE A 37 -4.46 -3.21 -3.26
N HIS A 38 -3.30 -3.60 -3.77
CA HIS A 38 -3.12 -4.07 -5.13
C HIS A 38 -2.83 -5.56 -5.11
N LEU A 39 -3.69 -6.34 -5.77
CA LEU A 39 -3.44 -7.73 -6.11
C LEU A 39 -3.30 -7.79 -7.62
N ALA A 40 -2.10 -8.10 -8.09
CA ALA A 40 -1.81 -8.23 -9.50
C ALA A 40 -1.19 -9.61 -9.77
N PRO A 41 -1.57 -10.28 -10.85
CA PRO A 41 -0.94 -11.55 -11.18
C PRO A 41 0.52 -11.34 -11.56
N THR A 42 1.35 -12.33 -11.24
CA THR A 42 2.75 -12.43 -11.63
C THR A 42 3.02 -13.83 -12.17
N LEU A 43 4.03 -13.96 -13.02
CA LEU A 43 4.50 -15.24 -13.54
C LEU A 43 5.93 -15.43 -13.05
N GLU A 44 6.14 -16.42 -12.18
CA GLU A 44 7.44 -16.74 -11.58
C GLU A 44 7.70 -18.24 -11.78
N ASP A 45 8.83 -18.59 -12.40
CA ASP A 45 9.20 -19.98 -12.74
C ASP A 45 8.09 -20.78 -13.47
N GLY A 46 7.31 -20.10 -14.31
CA GLY A 46 6.20 -20.71 -15.05
C GLY A 46 4.92 -20.95 -14.22
N HIS A 47 4.93 -20.56 -12.94
CA HIS A 47 3.78 -20.64 -12.05
C HIS A 47 3.14 -19.27 -11.88
N TRP A 48 1.81 -19.24 -11.96
CA TRP A 48 1.03 -18.05 -11.68
C TRP A 48 0.98 -17.79 -10.18
N ARG A 49 1.26 -16.55 -9.80
CA ARG A 49 1.15 -16.05 -8.45
C ARG A 49 0.39 -14.73 -8.46
N PHE A 50 0.00 -14.26 -7.29
CA PHE A 50 -0.35 -12.86 -7.12
C PHE A 50 0.77 -12.17 -6.37
N SER A 51 1.17 -10.98 -6.80
CA SER A 51 1.88 -10.06 -5.92
C SER A 51 0.86 -9.22 -5.16
N ARG A 52 1.14 -8.98 -3.89
CA ARG A 52 0.37 -8.08 -3.05
C ARG A 52 1.21 -6.87 -2.68
N LEU A 53 0.71 -5.69 -3.00
CA LEU A 53 1.24 -4.43 -2.47
C LEU A 53 0.16 -3.80 -1.61
N VAL A 54 0.47 -3.57 -0.33
CA VAL A 54 -0.34 -2.74 0.56
C VAL A 54 0.40 -1.44 0.76
N SER A 55 -0.07 -0.37 0.13
CA SER A 55 0.55 0.95 0.25
C SER A 55 -0.15 1.83 1.31
N ASN A 56 -1.22 1.33 1.93
CA ASN A 56 -1.98 2.03 2.96
C ASN A 56 -2.22 1.14 4.17
N ARG A 57 -1.61 1.52 5.30
CA ARG A 57 -1.70 0.81 6.58
C ARG A 57 -3.09 0.83 7.20
N GLY A 58 -3.92 1.82 6.89
CA GLY A 58 -5.33 1.86 7.29
C GLY A 58 -6.16 0.70 6.73
N LEU A 59 -5.64 -0.03 5.73
CA LEU A 59 -6.27 -1.22 5.15
C LEU A 59 -5.60 -2.52 5.61
N ALA A 60 -4.80 -2.50 6.67
CA ALA A 60 -4.08 -3.68 7.16
C ALA A 60 -5.02 -4.84 7.55
N LEU A 61 -6.19 -4.53 8.10
CA LEU A 61 -7.17 -5.56 8.47
C LEU A 61 -7.80 -6.21 7.24
N GLU A 62 -8.29 -5.41 6.30
CA GLU A 62 -8.80 -5.85 5.00
C GLU A 62 -7.73 -6.64 4.25
N ALA A 63 -6.48 -6.22 4.39
CA ALA A 63 -5.35 -6.90 3.81
C ALA A 63 -5.18 -8.32 4.31
N VAL A 64 -5.19 -8.51 5.63
CA VAL A 64 -5.10 -9.85 6.21
C VAL A 64 -6.30 -10.70 5.86
N LYS A 65 -7.53 -10.15 5.90
CA LYS A 65 -8.75 -10.89 5.50
C LYS A 65 -8.65 -11.43 4.08
N MET A 66 -8.18 -10.62 3.13
CA MET A 66 -7.96 -11.07 1.75
C MET A 66 -6.88 -12.14 1.66
N ALA A 67 -5.77 -11.99 2.40
CA ALA A 67 -4.69 -12.97 2.39
C ALA A 67 -5.15 -14.34 2.93
N ILE A 68 -5.95 -14.34 4.00
CA ILE A 68 -6.56 -15.56 4.56
C ILE A 68 -7.48 -16.21 3.53
N ALA A 69 -8.40 -15.46 2.92
CA ALA A 69 -9.35 -15.99 1.94
C ALA A 69 -8.64 -16.60 0.71
N LEU A 70 -7.55 -15.98 0.24
CA LEU A 70 -6.73 -16.53 -0.84
C LEU A 70 -6.00 -17.81 -0.42
N GLY A 71 -5.47 -17.84 0.80
CA GLY A 71 -4.84 -19.04 1.38
C GLY A 71 -5.81 -20.22 1.52
N GLU A 72 -7.03 -19.96 2.01
CA GLU A 72 -8.11 -20.95 2.12
C GLU A 72 -8.54 -21.50 0.75
N ALA A 73 -8.44 -20.68 -0.31
CA ALA A 73 -8.67 -21.09 -1.69
C ALA A 73 -7.47 -21.79 -2.36
N GLY A 74 -6.35 -21.98 -1.64
CA GLY A 74 -5.14 -22.60 -2.18
C GLY A 74 -4.36 -21.73 -3.17
N ILE A 75 -4.57 -20.41 -3.15
CA ILE A 75 -3.90 -19.47 -4.05
C ILE A 75 -2.61 -18.96 -3.39
N PRO A 76 -1.43 -19.17 -4.00
CA PRO A 76 -0.18 -18.71 -3.42
C PRO A 76 -0.10 -17.18 -3.40
N LEU A 77 0.11 -16.62 -2.20
CA LEU A 77 0.24 -15.18 -2.01
C LEU A 77 1.47 -14.86 -1.13
N PRO A 78 2.59 -14.41 -1.70
CA PRO A 78 3.69 -13.86 -0.92
C PRO A 78 3.22 -12.57 -0.25
N LEU A 79 3.26 -12.56 1.08
CA LEU A 79 2.96 -11.39 1.89
C LEU A 79 4.25 -10.61 2.14
N HIS A 80 4.56 -9.66 1.26
CA HIS A 80 5.66 -8.72 1.46
C HIS A 80 5.32 -7.77 2.62
N GLY A 81 6.33 -7.39 3.40
CA GLY A 81 6.15 -6.49 4.56
C GLY A 81 5.30 -7.08 5.69
N LYS A 82 5.37 -8.40 5.89
CA LYS A 82 4.55 -9.11 6.88
C LYS A 82 4.78 -8.59 8.30
N ASP A 83 6.01 -8.20 8.63
CA ASP A 83 6.37 -7.80 9.98
C ASP A 83 5.82 -6.40 10.28
N GLU A 84 5.87 -5.50 9.31
CA GLU A 84 5.24 -4.18 9.33
C GLU A 84 3.71 -4.28 9.41
N LEU A 85 3.11 -5.23 8.68
CA LEU A 85 1.68 -5.49 8.73
C LEU A 85 1.25 -6.00 10.11
N VAL A 86 2.02 -6.92 10.70
CA VAL A 86 1.77 -7.43 12.06
C VAL A 86 1.93 -6.32 13.09
N ALA A 87 2.96 -5.49 12.99
CA ALA A 87 3.15 -4.33 13.87
C ALA A 87 1.96 -3.36 13.78
N THR A 88 1.47 -3.09 12.55
CA THR A 88 0.29 -2.24 12.32
C THR A 88 -0.94 -2.79 13.04
N LEU A 89 -1.19 -4.10 12.93
CA LEU A 89 -2.35 -4.74 13.56
C LEU A 89 -2.25 -4.77 15.09
N ARG A 90 -1.04 -4.71 15.64
CA ARG A 90 -0.80 -4.58 17.08
C ARG A 90 -0.83 -3.14 17.57
N GLY A 91 -0.92 -2.16 16.66
CA GLY A 91 -0.79 -0.75 16.99
C GLY A 91 0.62 -0.37 17.45
N GLU A 92 1.62 -1.14 17.02
CA GLU A 92 3.04 -0.95 17.32
C GLU A 92 3.75 -0.15 16.22
N ASP A 93 3.05 0.26 15.16
CA ASP A 93 3.61 0.96 14.02
C ASP A 93 3.60 2.49 14.18
N GLU A 94 4.62 3.13 13.63
CA GLU A 94 4.68 4.60 13.53
C GLU A 94 4.04 5.03 12.21
N LEU A 95 2.95 5.80 12.27
CA LEU A 95 2.26 6.32 11.10
C LEU A 95 2.84 7.67 10.69
N GLU A 96 3.19 7.81 9.41
CA GLU A 96 3.55 9.09 8.84
C GLU A 96 2.32 9.99 8.73
N VAL A 97 2.43 11.23 9.22
CA VAL A 97 1.37 12.22 9.08
C VAL A 97 1.40 12.75 7.65
N ALA A 98 0.53 12.20 6.80
CA ALA A 98 0.42 12.62 5.42
C ALA A 98 -0.16 14.05 5.30
N VAL A 99 0.36 14.82 4.34
CA VAL A 99 -0.01 16.23 4.07
C VAL A 99 -1.45 16.39 3.56
N SER A 100 -2.16 15.30 3.26
CA SER A 100 -3.49 15.34 2.64
C SER A 100 -4.57 15.89 3.55
N ARG A 101 -4.36 15.88 4.88
CA ARG A 101 -5.20 16.59 5.85
C ARG A 101 -4.33 17.07 7.01
N GLN A 102 -4.27 18.38 7.19
CA GLN A 102 -3.68 18.97 8.39
C GLN A 102 -4.73 18.93 9.51
N VAL A 103 -4.36 18.34 10.64
CA VAL A 103 -5.16 18.31 11.88
C VAL A 103 -4.33 19.05 12.93
N SER A 104 -4.92 19.99 13.65
CA SER A 104 -4.20 20.67 14.74
C SER A 104 -3.96 19.69 15.90
N LEU A 105 -2.95 19.95 16.75
CA LEU A 105 -2.75 19.12 17.95
C LEU A 105 -3.97 19.17 18.90
N GLU A 106 -4.71 20.27 18.90
CA GLU A 106 -5.95 20.44 19.67
C GLU A 106 -7.09 19.57 19.11
N GLU A 107 -7.32 19.62 17.79
CA GLU A 107 -8.30 18.76 17.11
C GLU A 107 -7.94 17.27 17.27
N LEU A 108 -6.65 16.94 17.25
CA LEU A 108 -6.18 15.56 17.50
C LEU A 108 -6.49 15.09 18.92
N GLU A 109 -6.29 15.94 19.92
CA GLU A 109 -6.59 15.64 21.32
C GLU A 109 -8.11 15.50 21.56
N GLU A 110 -8.93 16.31 20.90
CA GLU A 110 -10.40 16.18 20.93
C GLU A 110 -10.89 14.87 20.29
N LEU A 111 -10.36 14.52 19.13
CA LEU A 111 -10.71 13.29 18.41
C LEU A 111 -10.23 12.03 19.14
N ARG A 112 -9.04 12.11 19.76
CA ARG A 112 -8.41 10.98 20.44
C ARG A 112 -7.58 11.45 21.65
N PRO A 113 -8.19 11.54 22.84
CA PRO A 113 -7.52 12.02 24.05
C PRO A 113 -6.24 11.25 24.37
N GLY A 114 -5.17 11.98 24.71
CA GLY A 114 -3.84 11.48 25.05
C GLY A 114 -2.94 11.14 23.86
N SER A 115 -3.44 11.26 22.63
CA SER A 115 -2.68 10.88 21.41
C SER A 115 -1.58 11.88 21.04
N THR A 116 -1.68 13.13 21.48
CA THR A 116 -0.63 14.15 21.28
C THR A 116 0.74 13.73 21.81
N ARG A 117 0.78 12.90 22.87
CA ARG A 117 2.02 12.36 23.46
C ARG A 117 2.71 11.32 22.59
N GLN A 118 2.01 10.77 21.61
CA GLN A 118 2.52 9.74 20.69
C GLN A 118 3.05 10.36 19.40
N VAL A 119 2.83 11.66 19.18
CA VAL A 119 3.34 12.38 18.02
C VAL A 119 4.85 12.57 18.17
N ARG A 120 5.60 12.04 17.21
CA ARG A 120 7.05 12.24 17.07
C ARG A 120 7.30 13.07 15.81
N TRP A 121 8.10 14.12 15.95
CA TRP A 121 8.53 14.94 14.84
C TRP A 121 9.96 14.56 14.46
N ASP A 122 10.21 14.39 13.16
CA ASP A 122 11.56 14.31 12.66
C ASP A 122 12.31 15.61 12.99
N SER A 123 13.61 15.48 13.25
CA SER A 123 14.46 16.66 13.46
C SER A 123 14.44 17.52 12.20
N PRO A 124 14.24 18.85 12.32
CA PRO A 124 14.26 19.71 11.14
C PRO A 124 15.63 19.62 10.45
N PRO A 125 15.69 19.63 9.11
CA PRO A 125 16.95 19.62 8.40
C PRO A 125 17.82 20.80 8.83
N VAL A 126 19.10 20.54 9.15
CA VAL A 126 20.06 21.57 9.55
C VAL A 126 20.53 22.32 8.31
N PHE A 127 19.98 23.51 8.07
CA PHE A 127 20.43 24.37 6.97
C PHE A 127 21.69 25.14 7.35
N ARG A 128 22.79 24.95 6.59
CA ARG A 128 23.97 25.83 6.70
C ARG A 128 23.76 27.07 5.83
N VAL A 129 23.52 28.21 6.47
CA VAL A 129 23.49 29.51 5.78
C VAL A 129 24.93 29.92 5.43
N ARG A 130 25.27 29.95 4.15
CA ARG A 130 26.48 30.64 3.66
C ARG A 130 26.13 32.08 3.33
N ARG A 131 26.75 33.05 4.02
CA ARG A 131 26.73 34.44 3.58
C ARG A 131 27.50 34.52 2.25
N LEU A 132 26.81 34.90 1.19
CA LEU A 132 27.45 35.37 -0.03
C LEU A 132 27.96 36.79 0.26
N SER A 133 29.26 36.94 0.46
CA SER A 133 29.91 38.25 0.41
C SER A 133 29.73 38.80 -1.00
N ARG A 134 28.96 39.90 -1.14
CA ARG A 134 28.93 40.67 -2.37
C ARG A 134 30.32 41.26 -2.57
N GLY A 135 30.97 40.90 -3.68
CA GLY A 135 32.23 41.51 -4.10
C GLY A 135 32.06 43.03 -4.21
N ALA A 136 33.04 43.75 -3.68
CA ALA A 136 33.17 45.19 -3.76
C ALA A 136 33.41 45.67 -5.20
#